data_AF-K9EDN9-F1
#
_entry.id   AF-K9EDN9-F1
#
_cell.length_a   1.000
_cell.length_b   1.000
_cell.length_c   1.000
_cell.angle_alpha   90.00
_cell.angle_beta   90.00
_cell.angle_gamma   90.00
#
_symmetry.space_group_name_H-M   'P 1'
#
loop_
_entity.id
_entity.type
_entity.pdbx_description
1 polymer ?
#
loop_
_entity_poly.entity_id
_entity_poly.type
_entity_poly.pdbx_seq_one_letter_code
_entity_poly.pdbx_strand_id
1 'polypeptide(L)'
;TDQDYKVTVEFTPVDENNPNQGPATTTGKVTVKTPDVAPQNKTYEPNYQDGAGEPGTTVEIPAPTFKDNNGDPATAPNGTKFDCGAGAQCGKTVKVDPNTGVVTVDIPANAVPGTEIPVPVKVTYPDGTSDNVNVKVKVNTPAAPETDASKYDPSYKTVIVPAGKSADSPVSFGEGVTPPQATFAIAEGYTAPAGWSVKIAATNGTVTATVVPAGPNGADAEEISVPVVVTYPDGSVDNVTAKFQLDTDGDGIPDVTDNDDDNDGVTDEQEKKDGTDPKNPDSDGDGVNDGQEKKDKTDPLNPDTDGDGLNDGEEKTHKTDPLNP
;
A
#
# COMPACT_ATOMS: atom_id res chain seq x y z
N THR A 1 26.58 34.38 -49.78
CA THR A 1 26.43 35.35 -50.89
C THR A 1 27.57 35.12 -51.85
N ASP A 2 27.27 34.64 -53.06
CA ASP A 2 28.30 34.44 -54.09
C ASP A 2 29.02 35.76 -54.37
N GLN A 3 30.36 35.71 -54.47
CA GLN A 3 31.18 36.86 -54.81
C GLN A 3 31.72 36.70 -56.24
N ASP A 4 31.50 37.73 -57.04
CA ASP A 4 32.06 37.84 -58.38
C ASP A 4 33.39 38.60 -58.31
N TYR A 5 34.46 37.95 -58.76
CA TYR A 5 35.77 38.61 -58.90
C TYR A 5 36.05 38.90 -60.36
N LYS A 6 36.47 40.14 -60.64
CA LYS A 6 36.97 40.52 -61.96
C LYS A 6 38.48 40.32 -61.96
N VAL A 7 38.96 39.37 -62.76
CA VAL A 7 40.39 39.10 -62.89
C VAL A 7 40.85 39.60 -64.24
N THR A 8 41.78 40.56 -64.22
CA THR A 8 42.48 41.03 -65.42
C THR A 8 43.83 40.33 -65.48
N VAL A 9 44.09 39.63 -66.57
CA VAL A 9 45.41 39.04 -66.83
C VAL A 9 46.05 39.84 -67.96
N GLU A 10 47.19 40.45 -67.65
CA GLU A 10 48.03 41.10 -68.64
C GLU A 10 49.15 40.13 -69.03
N PHE A 11 49.35 39.96 -70.33
CA PHE A 11 50.50 39.23 -70.82
C PHE A 11 51.08 39.96 -72.02
N THR A 12 52.40 39.93 -72.15
CA THR A 12 53.08 40.47 -73.32
C THR A 12 53.34 39.32 -74.28
N PRO A 13 52.60 39.21 -75.40
CA PRO A 13 52.89 38.18 -76.38
C PRO A 13 54.27 38.45 -76.99
N VAL A 14 55.14 37.44 -77.00
CA VAL A 14 56.43 37.50 -77.70
C VAL A 14 56.18 37.02 -79.12
N ASP A 15 55.94 37.94 -80.04
CA ASP A 15 55.96 37.65 -81.48
C ASP A 15 57.38 37.88 -82.01
N GLU A 16 58.06 36.79 -82.37
CA GLU A 16 59.43 36.81 -82.87
C GLU A 16 59.60 37.64 -84.15
N ASN A 17 58.50 37.92 -84.87
CA ASN A 17 58.51 38.71 -86.11
C ASN A 17 58.09 40.18 -85.92
N ASN A 18 57.69 40.59 -84.71
CA ASN A 18 57.30 41.98 -84.42
C ASN A 18 57.69 42.42 -82.99
N PRO A 19 58.95 42.86 -82.78
CA PRO A 19 59.50 43.13 -81.44
C PRO A 19 58.92 44.35 -80.70
N ASN A 20 57.94 45.07 -81.27
CA ASN A 20 57.32 46.24 -80.66
C ASN A 20 55.82 46.07 -80.34
N GLN A 21 55.31 44.83 -80.21
CA GLN A 21 53.91 44.62 -79.82
C GLN A 21 53.73 44.90 -78.31
N GLY A 22 52.88 45.89 -77.99
CA GLY A 22 52.56 46.24 -76.60
C GLY A 22 51.77 45.15 -75.87
N PRO A 23 51.69 45.21 -74.52
CA PRO A 23 51.03 44.18 -73.72
C PRO A 23 49.56 44.02 -74.12
N ALA A 24 49.12 42.78 -74.26
CA ALA A 24 47.72 42.43 -74.49
C ALA A 24 47.06 42.15 -73.14
N THR A 25 45.86 42.67 -72.94
CA THR A 25 45.07 42.39 -71.74
C THR A 25 43.80 41.63 -72.11
N THR A 26 43.50 40.59 -71.35
CA THR A 26 42.20 39.92 -71.42
C THR A 26 41.58 39.93 -70.03
N THR A 27 40.26 40.05 -69.97
CA THR A 27 39.54 40.11 -68.69
C THR A 27 38.50 39.01 -68.64
N GLY A 28 38.59 38.17 -67.61
CA GLY A 28 37.62 37.13 -67.30
C GLY A 28 36.81 37.47 -66.05
N LYS A 29 35.55 37.03 -66.02
CA LYS A 29 34.72 37.06 -64.81
C LYS A 29 34.73 35.67 -64.19
N VAL A 30 35.13 35.55 -62.93
CA VAL A 30 35.07 34.29 -62.17
C VAL A 30 34.03 34.45 -61.08
N THR A 31 33.04 33.56 -61.07
CA THR A 31 32.03 33.47 -60.01
C THR A 31 32.41 32.31 -59.09
N VAL A 32 32.72 32.62 -57.83
CA VAL A 32 32.95 31.60 -56.81
C VAL A 32 31.62 31.30 -56.13
N LYS A 33 31.08 30.10 -56.39
CA LYS A 33 29.87 29.62 -55.73
C LYS A 33 30.24 29.05 -54.36
N THR A 34 29.66 29.61 -53.29
CA THR A 34 29.75 28.96 -51.98
C THR A 34 28.88 27.70 -51.98
N PRO A 35 29.35 26.54 -51.47
CA PRO A 35 28.51 25.36 -51.31
C PRO A 35 27.29 25.70 -50.45
N ASP A 36 26.10 25.28 -50.88
CA ASP A 36 24.88 25.42 -50.09
C ASP A 36 24.95 24.39 -48.94
N VAL A 37 25.37 24.84 -47.76
CA VAL A 37 25.42 24.00 -46.56
C VAL A 37 24.03 23.95 -45.97
N ALA A 38 23.49 22.74 -45.78
CA ALA A 38 22.17 22.57 -45.20
C ALA A 38 22.09 23.24 -43.81
N PRO A 39 20.97 23.91 -43.49
CA PRO A 39 20.79 24.55 -42.18
C PRO A 39 20.86 23.52 -41.04
N GLN A 40 21.45 23.91 -39.92
CA GLN A 40 21.75 23.01 -38.80
C GLN A 40 20.47 22.50 -38.11
N ASN A 41 19.41 23.30 -38.01
CA ASN A 41 18.09 22.83 -37.54
C ASN A 41 17.35 21.90 -38.52
N LYS A 42 17.91 21.67 -39.71
CA LYS A 42 17.50 20.61 -40.64
C LYS A 42 18.49 19.48 -40.70
N THR A 43 19.47 19.47 -39.80
CA THR A 43 20.53 18.45 -39.70
C THR A 43 20.52 17.78 -38.33
N TYR A 44 20.15 18.53 -37.29
CA TYR A 44 20.14 18.08 -35.92
C TYR A 44 18.75 18.23 -35.31
N GLU A 45 18.31 17.22 -34.57
CA GLU A 45 17.06 17.23 -33.83
C GLU A 45 17.35 17.10 -32.32
N PRO A 46 17.11 18.15 -31.52
CA PRO A 46 17.28 18.10 -30.07
C PRO A 46 16.10 17.38 -29.41
N ASN A 47 16.40 16.52 -28.44
CA ASN A 47 15.41 15.77 -27.67
C ASN A 47 15.71 15.85 -26.17
N TYR A 48 14.74 16.37 -25.42
CA TYR A 48 14.74 16.37 -23.96
C TYR A 48 13.99 15.17 -23.41
N GLN A 49 14.38 14.74 -22.22
CA GLN A 49 13.55 13.85 -21.40
C GLN A 49 12.51 14.69 -20.67
N ASP A 50 11.32 14.13 -20.45
CA ASP A 50 10.33 14.75 -19.56
C ASP A 50 10.77 14.61 -18.10
N GLY A 51 10.33 15.56 -17.26
CA GLY A 51 10.58 15.58 -15.82
C GLY A 51 9.32 15.26 -15.01
N ALA A 52 9.51 14.92 -13.73
CA ALA A 52 8.41 14.78 -12.78
C ALA A 52 8.87 15.17 -11.37
N GLY A 53 7.98 15.74 -10.58
CA GLY A 53 8.27 16.15 -9.20
C GLY A 53 7.03 16.51 -8.41
N GLU A 54 7.16 16.65 -7.09
CA GLU A 54 6.07 17.00 -6.18
C GLU A 54 5.90 18.53 -6.07
N PRO A 55 4.71 19.03 -5.71
CA PRO A 55 4.51 20.44 -5.35
C PRO A 55 5.55 20.95 -4.35
N GLY A 56 6.18 22.09 -4.64
CA GLY A 56 7.18 22.72 -3.77
C GLY A 56 8.63 22.23 -3.99
N THR A 57 8.85 21.26 -4.89
CA THR A 57 10.18 20.73 -5.22
C THR A 57 10.78 21.37 -6.47
N THR A 58 12.10 21.25 -6.62
CA THR A 58 12.82 21.62 -7.84
C THR A 58 13.16 20.36 -8.64
N VAL A 59 12.79 20.34 -9.92
CA VAL A 59 13.10 19.25 -10.86
C VAL A 59 14.24 19.70 -11.77
N GLU A 60 15.27 18.87 -11.90
CA GLU A 60 16.35 19.05 -12.87
C GLU A 60 16.18 18.06 -14.02
N ILE A 61 16.09 18.58 -15.25
CA ILE A 61 16.01 17.82 -16.48
C ILE A 61 17.38 17.89 -17.16
N PRO A 62 18.02 16.75 -17.45
CA PRO A 62 19.33 16.70 -18.08
C PRO A 62 19.39 17.43 -19.43
N ALA A 63 20.62 17.75 -19.84
CA ALA A 63 20.92 18.29 -21.17
C ALA A 63 20.29 17.43 -22.29
N PRO A 64 19.87 18.06 -23.41
CA PRO A 64 19.21 17.33 -24.48
C PRO A 64 20.20 16.44 -25.23
N THR A 65 19.70 15.30 -25.68
CA THR A 65 20.39 14.47 -26.68
C THR A 65 20.09 15.00 -28.07
N PHE A 66 21.00 14.80 -29.03
CA PHE A 66 20.78 15.18 -30.42
C PHE A 66 20.78 13.95 -31.32
N LYS A 67 19.95 13.98 -32.35
CA LYS A 67 20.00 13.05 -33.47
C LYS A 67 20.34 13.80 -34.75
N ASP A 68 20.93 13.12 -35.72
CA ASP A 68 21.08 13.65 -37.07
C ASP A 68 19.83 13.37 -37.93
N ASN A 69 19.87 13.77 -39.21
CA ASN A 69 18.80 13.53 -40.19
C ASN A 69 18.50 12.06 -40.48
N ASN A 70 19.40 11.17 -40.10
CA ASN A 70 19.24 9.73 -40.25
C ASN A 70 18.64 9.11 -38.98
N GLY A 71 18.46 9.91 -37.92
CA GLY A 71 17.97 9.49 -36.62
C GLY A 71 19.06 8.92 -35.71
N ASP A 72 20.33 8.99 -36.13
CA ASP A 72 21.46 8.45 -35.40
C ASP A 72 21.94 9.44 -34.32
N PRO A 73 22.47 8.97 -33.17
CA PRO A 73 22.98 9.86 -32.13
C PRO A 73 24.08 10.79 -32.67
N ALA A 74 23.92 12.09 -32.41
CA ALA A 74 24.82 13.12 -32.86
C ALA A 74 25.26 14.04 -31.71
N THR A 75 26.40 14.70 -31.88
CA THR A 75 26.84 15.76 -30.98
C THR A 75 26.41 17.11 -31.56
N ALA A 76 25.83 17.96 -30.71
CA ALA A 76 25.48 19.31 -31.12
C ALA A 76 26.70 20.08 -31.65
N PRO A 77 26.52 20.93 -32.68
CA PRO A 77 27.59 21.81 -33.15
C PRO A 77 28.19 22.66 -32.02
N ASN A 78 29.51 22.79 -31.99
CA ASN A 78 30.18 23.64 -31.00
C ASN A 78 29.71 25.10 -31.15
N GLY A 79 29.28 25.71 -30.05
CA GLY A 79 28.67 27.05 -30.04
C GLY A 79 27.15 27.04 -30.05
N THR A 80 26.49 25.87 -30.07
CA THR A 80 25.05 25.76 -29.82
C THR A 80 24.70 26.38 -28.46
N LYS A 81 23.61 27.16 -28.43
CA LYS A 81 23.12 27.85 -27.23
C LYS A 81 21.68 27.45 -26.94
N PHE A 82 21.36 27.46 -25.66
CA PHE A 82 20.04 27.13 -25.15
C PHE A 82 19.44 28.37 -24.50
N ASP A 83 18.16 28.58 -24.72
CA ASP A 83 17.44 29.68 -24.09
C ASP A 83 16.03 29.20 -23.76
N CYS A 84 15.39 29.93 -22.87
CA CYS A 84 13.98 29.78 -22.61
C CYS A 84 13.14 30.11 -23.85
N GLY A 85 12.24 29.22 -24.21
CA GLY A 85 11.23 29.46 -25.23
C GLY A 85 10.16 30.46 -24.77
N ALA A 86 9.47 31.08 -25.73
CA ALA A 86 8.42 32.05 -25.45
C ALA A 86 7.28 31.41 -24.63
N GLY A 87 6.84 32.11 -23.57
CA GLY A 87 5.77 31.64 -22.69
C GLY A 87 6.25 30.79 -21.50
N ALA A 88 7.52 30.37 -21.47
CA ALA A 88 8.13 29.80 -20.27
C ALA A 88 8.21 30.88 -19.16
N GLN A 89 7.94 30.50 -17.90
CA GLN A 89 8.04 31.38 -16.72
C GLN A 89 9.50 31.64 -16.32
N CYS A 90 10.32 32.12 -17.27
CA CYS A 90 11.77 32.16 -17.13
C CYS A 90 12.29 33.28 -16.25
N GLY A 91 13.35 32.95 -15.50
CA GLY A 91 13.88 33.79 -14.43
C GLY A 91 13.02 33.79 -13.16
N LYS A 92 11.88 33.07 -13.17
CA LYS A 92 11.06 32.80 -12.00
C LYS A 92 11.18 31.32 -11.62
N THR A 93 10.30 30.48 -12.16
CA THR A 93 10.21 29.06 -11.84
C THR A 93 10.93 28.18 -12.85
N VAL A 94 11.39 28.72 -13.98
CA VAL A 94 12.15 27.98 -14.99
C VAL A 94 13.51 28.63 -15.21
N LYS A 95 14.56 27.79 -15.27
CA LYS A 95 15.92 28.16 -15.66
C LYS A 95 16.43 27.18 -16.72
N VAL A 96 17.12 27.69 -17.72
CA VAL A 96 17.81 26.89 -18.74
C VAL A 96 19.27 27.31 -18.74
N ASP A 97 20.18 26.35 -18.57
CA ASP A 97 21.62 26.63 -18.69
C ASP A 97 21.94 26.93 -20.17
N PRO A 98 22.49 28.11 -20.49
CA PRO A 98 22.65 28.54 -21.87
C PRO A 98 23.72 27.78 -22.67
N ASN A 99 24.58 27.00 -22.00
CA ASN A 99 25.67 26.26 -22.62
C ASN A 99 25.42 24.76 -22.67
N THR A 100 24.82 24.20 -21.63
CA THR A 100 24.57 22.76 -21.52
C THR A 100 23.15 22.39 -21.91
N GLY A 101 22.20 23.32 -21.79
CA GLY A 101 20.79 23.06 -22.00
C GLY A 101 20.11 22.33 -20.84
N VAL A 102 20.77 22.13 -19.70
CA VAL A 102 20.11 21.61 -18.48
C VAL A 102 18.96 22.54 -18.10
N VAL A 103 17.79 21.97 -17.80
CA VAL A 103 16.59 22.73 -17.43
C VAL A 103 16.26 22.48 -15.96
N THR A 104 16.04 23.54 -15.21
CA THR A 104 15.62 23.48 -13.80
C THR A 104 14.24 24.10 -13.66
N VAL A 105 13.31 23.40 -13.02
CA VAL A 105 11.91 23.81 -12.85
C VAL A 105 11.51 23.73 -11.39
N ASP A 106 11.19 24.88 -10.79
CA ASP A 106 10.61 24.99 -9.45
C ASP A 106 9.09 24.79 -9.53
N ILE A 107 8.59 23.67 -9.00
CA ILE A 107 7.16 23.38 -8.95
C ILE A 107 6.53 24.15 -7.79
N PRO A 108 5.50 24.98 -8.02
CA PRO A 108 4.82 25.71 -6.94
C PRO A 108 4.27 24.76 -5.86
N ALA A 109 4.35 25.17 -4.59
CA ALA A 109 3.82 24.37 -3.46
C ALA A 109 2.30 24.13 -3.53
N ASN A 110 1.57 24.97 -4.26
CA ASN A 110 0.14 24.84 -4.51
C ASN A 110 -0.19 24.22 -5.88
N ALA A 111 0.80 23.64 -6.58
CA ALA A 111 0.55 22.97 -7.84
C ALA A 111 -0.39 21.77 -7.64
N VAL A 112 -1.31 21.58 -8.58
CA VAL A 112 -2.32 20.51 -8.50
C VAL A 112 -1.69 19.21 -9.02
N PRO A 113 -1.68 18.12 -8.22
CA PRO A 113 -1.23 16.82 -8.69
C PRO A 113 -1.90 16.35 -9.98
N GLY A 114 -1.12 15.71 -10.86
CA GLY A 114 -1.55 15.23 -12.17
C GLY A 114 -1.47 16.27 -13.29
N THR A 115 -1.18 17.53 -13.00
CA THR A 115 -1.00 18.57 -14.03
C THR A 115 0.37 18.48 -14.72
N GLU A 116 0.44 18.95 -15.97
CA GLU A 116 1.69 19.08 -16.73
C GLU A 116 2.08 20.56 -16.84
N ILE A 117 3.33 20.88 -16.54
CA ILE A 117 3.93 22.20 -16.75
C ILE A 117 4.74 22.14 -18.05
N PRO A 118 4.29 22.79 -19.15
CA PRO A 118 5.06 22.84 -20.38
C PRO A 118 6.21 23.83 -20.27
N VAL A 119 7.40 23.40 -20.68
CA VAL A 119 8.64 24.18 -20.66
C VAL A 119 9.22 24.23 -22.06
N PRO A 120 8.88 25.26 -22.85
CA PRO A 120 9.48 25.46 -24.15
C PRO A 120 10.95 25.88 -23.99
N VAL A 121 11.84 25.21 -24.71
CA VAL A 121 13.28 25.48 -24.77
C VAL A 121 13.63 25.78 -26.23
N LYS A 122 14.33 26.89 -26.44
CA LYS A 122 14.85 27.29 -27.75
C LYS A 122 16.32 26.86 -27.87
N VAL A 123 16.63 26.06 -28.88
CA VAL A 123 17.99 25.65 -29.22
C VAL A 123 18.44 26.46 -30.43
N THR A 124 19.51 27.24 -30.29
CA THR A 124 20.05 28.09 -31.37
C THR A 124 21.42 27.59 -31.78
N TYR A 125 21.58 27.30 -33.06
CA TYR A 125 22.80 26.76 -33.63
C TYR A 125 23.77 27.86 -34.09
N PRO A 126 25.08 27.56 -34.26
CA PRO A 126 26.07 28.52 -34.75
C PRO A 126 25.74 29.20 -36.08
N ASP A 127 25.00 28.54 -36.97
CA ASP A 127 24.54 29.12 -38.24
C ASP A 127 23.35 30.09 -38.10
N GLY A 128 22.86 30.30 -36.87
CA GLY A 128 21.75 31.18 -36.52
C GLY A 128 20.36 30.53 -36.65
N THR A 129 20.28 29.28 -37.12
CA THR A 129 19.02 28.52 -37.15
C THR A 129 18.64 28.05 -35.75
N SER A 130 17.37 27.69 -35.54
CA SER A 130 16.90 27.26 -34.23
C SER A 130 15.79 26.23 -34.27
N ASP A 131 15.70 25.43 -33.21
CA ASP A 131 14.59 24.52 -32.89
C ASP A 131 13.93 24.93 -31.57
N ASN A 132 12.66 24.54 -31.41
CA ASN A 132 11.92 24.68 -30.16
C ASN A 132 11.47 23.31 -29.69
N VAL A 133 11.89 22.92 -28.48
CA VAL A 133 11.48 21.67 -27.84
C VAL A 133 10.58 22.01 -26.66
N ASN A 134 9.47 21.31 -26.49
CA ASN A 134 8.57 21.52 -25.35
C ASN A 134 8.73 20.36 -24.37
N VAL A 135 9.44 20.61 -23.27
CA VAL A 135 9.64 19.63 -22.21
C VAL A 135 8.43 19.62 -21.29
N LYS A 136 7.99 18.46 -20.83
CA LYS A 136 6.90 18.38 -19.87
C LYS A 136 7.43 18.05 -18.48
N VAL A 137 6.97 18.81 -17.49
CA VAL A 137 7.16 18.45 -16.07
C VAL A 137 5.82 18.04 -15.49
N LYS A 138 5.68 16.76 -15.14
CA LYS A 138 4.48 16.22 -14.50
C LYS A 138 4.52 16.48 -12.99
N VAL A 139 3.45 17.07 -12.46
CA VAL A 139 3.28 17.26 -11.02
C VAL A 139 2.75 15.95 -10.43
N ASN A 140 3.53 15.32 -9.56
CA ASN A 140 3.14 14.10 -8.88
C ASN A 140 2.23 14.39 -7.67
N THR A 141 1.42 13.41 -7.28
CA THR A 141 0.69 13.45 -6.02
C THR A 141 1.69 13.27 -4.88
N PRO A 142 1.76 14.19 -3.90
CA PRO A 142 2.53 13.95 -2.69
C PRO A 142 2.09 12.64 -2.05
N ALA A 143 3.05 11.85 -1.56
CA ALA A 143 2.71 10.74 -0.69
C ALA A 143 1.87 11.27 0.49
N ALA A 144 0.77 10.59 0.82
CA ALA A 144 0.03 10.91 2.02
C ALA A 144 0.99 10.86 3.21
N PRO A 145 0.92 11.82 4.16
CA PRO A 145 1.76 11.75 5.35
C PRO A 145 1.52 10.40 6.05
N GLU A 146 2.59 9.69 6.36
CA GLU A 146 2.48 8.42 7.09
C GLU A 146 1.85 8.68 8.46
N THR A 147 0.75 7.98 8.73
CA THR A 147 0.09 8.00 10.02
C THR A 147 0.67 6.93 10.93
N ASP A 148 0.42 7.00 12.23
CA ASP A 148 0.83 5.95 13.14
C ASP A 148 0.09 4.63 12.83
N ALA A 149 -1.18 4.68 12.44
CA ALA A 149 -1.91 3.51 11.94
C ALA A 149 -1.27 2.85 10.70
N SER A 150 -0.51 3.58 9.87
CA SER A 150 0.20 2.95 8.74
C SER A 150 1.54 2.33 9.15
N LYS A 151 2.02 2.57 10.37
CA LYS A 151 3.31 2.08 10.90
C LYS A 151 3.15 0.88 11.80
N TYR A 152 1.99 0.74 12.43
CA TYR A 152 1.68 -0.30 13.40
C TYR A 152 0.68 -1.29 12.81
N ASP A 153 0.75 -2.54 13.28
CA ASP A 153 -0.19 -3.61 12.90
C ASP A 153 -0.62 -4.34 14.18
N PRO A 154 -1.58 -3.77 14.94
CA PRO A 154 -2.04 -4.37 16.18
C PRO A 154 -2.77 -5.69 15.92
N SER A 155 -2.51 -6.69 16.75
CA SER A 155 -3.14 -8.01 16.67
C SER A 155 -3.40 -8.59 18.05
N TYR A 156 -4.38 -9.49 18.12
CA TYR A 156 -4.65 -10.31 19.30
C TYR A 156 -4.51 -11.77 18.92
N LYS A 157 -4.03 -12.58 19.86
CA LYS A 157 -4.11 -14.04 19.73
C LYS A 157 -5.49 -14.51 20.12
N THR A 158 -5.95 -15.59 19.48
CA THR A 158 -7.10 -16.35 19.97
C THR A 158 -6.79 -16.92 21.34
N VAL A 159 -7.74 -16.79 22.27
CA VAL A 159 -7.60 -17.29 23.65
C VAL A 159 -8.77 -18.21 23.96
N ILE A 160 -8.46 -19.37 24.54
CA ILE A 160 -9.45 -20.33 25.04
C ILE A 160 -9.84 -19.90 26.46
N VAL A 161 -11.13 -19.93 26.77
CA VAL A 161 -11.69 -19.46 28.05
C VAL A 161 -12.56 -20.54 28.66
N PRO A 162 -12.08 -21.21 29.73
CA PRO A 162 -12.89 -22.21 30.41
C PRO A 162 -14.18 -21.63 30.99
N ALA A 163 -15.27 -22.39 30.98
CA ALA A 163 -16.52 -21.98 31.59
C ALA A 163 -16.34 -21.59 33.06
N GLY A 164 -17.00 -20.50 33.48
CA GLY A 164 -16.86 -19.93 34.82
C GLY A 164 -15.51 -19.25 35.10
N LYS A 165 -14.61 -19.13 34.12
CA LYS A 165 -13.30 -18.47 34.26
C LYS A 165 -13.22 -17.18 33.46
N SER A 166 -12.05 -16.55 33.53
CA SER A 166 -11.71 -15.39 32.73
C SER A 166 -10.31 -15.55 32.15
N ALA A 167 -10.10 -15.01 30.97
CA ALA A 167 -8.81 -15.02 30.30
C ALA A 167 -8.51 -13.69 29.63
N ASP A 168 -7.22 -13.37 29.56
CA ASP A 168 -6.70 -12.13 29.00
C ASP A 168 -6.07 -12.38 27.63
N SER A 169 -6.43 -11.54 26.65
CA SER A 169 -5.74 -11.42 25.36
C SER A 169 -5.07 -10.04 25.29
N PRO A 170 -3.75 -9.95 25.52
CA PRO A 170 -3.02 -8.70 25.36
C PRO A 170 -2.84 -8.36 23.88
N VAL A 171 -2.91 -7.07 23.54
CA VAL A 171 -2.59 -6.59 22.19
C VAL A 171 -1.10 -6.75 21.91
N SER A 172 -0.76 -7.15 20.68
CA SER A 172 0.61 -7.22 20.17
C SER A 172 0.78 -6.29 18.97
N PHE A 173 1.93 -5.63 18.89
CA PHE A 173 2.32 -4.81 17.73
C PHE A 173 3.44 -5.47 16.91
N GLY A 174 3.67 -6.77 17.11
CA GLY A 174 4.80 -7.50 16.55
C GLY A 174 6.00 -7.59 17.50
N GLU A 175 6.88 -8.58 17.26
CA GLU A 175 8.06 -8.81 18.08
C GLU A 175 9.10 -7.70 17.90
N GLY A 176 9.65 -7.18 18.99
CA GLY A 176 10.65 -6.10 18.97
C GLY A 176 10.09 -4.71 18.67
N VAL A 177 8.79 -4.57 18.47
CA VAL A 177 8.13 -3.27 18.28
C VAL A 177 7.87 -2.64 19.65
N THR A 178 8.33 -1.40 19.83
CA THR A 178 7.99 -0.62 21.04
C THR A 178 6.51 -0.22 20.95
N PRO A 179 5.67 -0.58 21.94
CA PRO A 179 4.26 -0.22 21.90
C PRO A 179 4.05 1.29 21.81
N PRO A 180 3.13 1.76 20.96
CA PRO A 180 2.79 3.17 20.85
C PRO A 180 2.04 3.66 22.10
N GLN A 181 2.01 4.98 22.30
CA GLN A 181 1.12 5.61 23.28
C GLN A 181 -0.31 5.69 22.74
N ALA A 182 -0.92 4.54 22.47
CA ALA A 182 -2.28 4.44 21.97
C ALA A 182 -3.29 4.32 23.12
N THR A 183 -4.55 4.60 22.80
CA THR A 183 -5.70 4.27 23.66
C THR A 183 -6.55 3.20 23.01
N PHE A 184 -7.21 2.39 23.83
CA PHE A 184 -7.92 1.20 23.38
C PHE A 184 -9.36 1.22 23.88
N ALA A 185 -10.31 0.88 23.01
CA ALA A 185 -11.71 0.76 23.34
C ALA A 185 -12.36 -0.40 22.58
N ILE A 186 -13.34 -1.05 23.19
CA ILE A 186 -14.25 -1.93 22.45
C ILE A 186 -15.11 -1.04 21.55
N ALA A 187 -15.32 -1.45 20.30
CA ALA A 187 -16.08 -0.65 19.35
C ALA A 187 -17.48 -0.32 19.86
N GLU A 188 -17.93 0.92 19.60
CA GLU A 188 -19.22 1.41 20.08
C GLU A 188 -20.37 0.52 19.56
N GLY A 189 -21.32 0.20 20.44
CA GLY A 189 -22.48 -0.63 20.12
C GLY A 189 -22.24 -2.14 20.19
N TYR A 190 -21.00 -2.60 20.41
CA TYR A 190 -20.75 -4.01 20.66
C TYR A 190 -21.40 -4.45 21.99
N THR A 191 -22.14 -5.55 21.93
CA THR A 191 -22.72 -6.22 23.10
C THR A 191 -22.25 -7.67 23.07
N ALA A 192 -21.66 -8.14 24.18
CA ALA A 192 -21.27 -9.54 24.29
C ALA A 192 -22.53 -10.43 24.26
N PRO A 193 -22.46 -11.63 23.65
CA PRO A 193 -23.53 -12.63 23.72
C PRO A 193 -23.87 -13.04 25.16
N ALA A 194 -25.01 -13.70 25.34
CA ALA A 194 -25.37 -14.29 26.62
C ALA A 194 -24.26 -15.21 27.15
N GLY A 195 -24.04 -15.18 28.46
CA GLY A 195 -22.98 -15.93 29.13
C GLY A 195 -21.57 -15.32 29.00
N TRP A 196 -21.34 -14.37 28.10
CA TRP A 196 -20.07 -13.67 27.95
C TRP A 196 -20.10 -12.27 28.55
N SER A 197 -19.00 -11.86 29.18
CA SER A 197 -18.72 -10.46 29.47
C SER A 197 -17.29 -10.11 29.07
N VAL A 198 -17.11 -8.91 28.52
CA VAL A 198 -15.80 -8.46 28.02
C VAL A 198 -15.46 -7.09 28.58
N LYS A 199 -14.17 -6.88 28.84
CA LYS A 199 -13.59 -5.61 29.26
C LYS A 199 -12.31 -5.37 28.51
N ILE A 200 -11.95 -4.11 28.34
CA ILE A 200 -10.66 -3.72 27.80
C ILE A 200 -9.96 -2.72 28.72
N ALA A 201 -8.68 -2.93 28.95
CA ALA A 201 -7.84 -1.97 29.65
C ALA A 201 -7.38 -0.87 28.68
N ALA A 202 -7.95 0.33 28.83
CA ALA A 202 -7.76 1.43 27.89
C ALA A 202 -6.32 1.91 27.69
N THR A 203 -5.40 1.54 28.59
CA THR A 203 -3.99 1.98 28.60
C THR A 203 -3.01 0.97 28.01
N ASN A 204 -3.36 -0.31 27.96
CA ASN A 204 -2.46 -1.36 27.46
C ASN A 204 -3.15 -2.30 26.44
N GLY A 205 -4.43 -2.09 26.16
CA GLY A 205 -5.18 -2.84 25.17
C GLY A 205 -5.50 -4.28 25.57
N THR A 206 -5.20 -4.73 26.79
CA THR A 206 -5.58 -6.10 27.19
C THR A 206 -7.09 -6.24 27.21
N VAL A 207 -7.61 -7.19 26.42
CA VAL A 207 -9.01 -7.59 26.44
C VAL A 207 -9.16 -8.76 27.39
N THR A 208 -10.04 -8.64 28.37
CA THR A 208 -10.40 -9.72 29.30
C THR A 208 -11.80 -10.20 28.94
N ALA A 209 -11.93 -11.49 28.66
CA ALA A 209 -13.22 -12.15 28.51
C ALA A 209 -13.50 -13.03 29.73
N THR A 210 -14.76 -13.02 30.19
CA THR A 210 -15.25 -13.84 31.29
C THR A 210 -16.47 -14.62 30.81
N VAL A 211 -16.49 -15.91 31.09
CA VAL A 211 -17.61 -16.80 30.81
C VAL A 211 -18.30 -17.15 32.13
N VAL A 212 -19.62 -17.20 32.13
CA VAL A 212 -20.41 -17.79 33.23
C VAL A 212 -20.13 -19.31 33.34
N PRO A 213 -20.39 -19.94 34.51
CA PRO A 213 -20.26 -21.40 34.64
C PRO A 213 -21.14 -22.17 33.64
N ALA A 214 -20.72 -23.39 33.29
CA ALA A 214 -21.50 -24.33 32.48
C ALA A 214 -22.83 -24.71 33.16
N GLY A 215 -23.75 -25.30 32.38
CA GLY A 215 -25.10 -25.67 32.80
C GLY A 215 -26.20 -24.81 32.16
N PRO A 216 -27.44 -24.81 32.69
CA PRO A 216 -28.63 -24.28 32.01
C PRO A 216 -28.64 -22.78 31.66
N ASN A 217 -27.68 -22.01 32.19
CA ASN A 217 -27.49 -20.59 31.87
C ASN A 217 -26.07 -20.31 31.33
N GLY A 218 -25.42 -21.35 30.80
CA GLY A 218 -24.09 -21.30 30.20
C GLY A 218 -24.02 -20.36 29.00
N ALA A 219 -22.82 -20.22 28.45
CA ALA A 219 -22.63 -19.45 27.24
C ALA A 219 -23.00 -20.28 26.00
N ASP A 220 -23.96 -19.81 25.21
CA ASP A 220 -24.34 -20.50 23.96
C ASP A 220 -23.25 -20.38 22.89
N ALA A 221 -22.62 -19.21 22.80
CA ALA A 221 -21.63 -18.91 21.76
C ALA A 221 -20.27 -19.55 22.07
N GLU A 222 -19.88 -20.53 21.25
CA GLU A 222 -18.57 -21.22 21.33
C GLU A 222 -17.39 -20.33 20.92
N GLU A 223 -17.62 -19.29 20.12
CA GLU A 223 -16.62 -18.29 19.77
C GLU A 223 -17.22 -16.89 19.77
N ILE A 224 -16.49 -15.92 20.31
CA ILE A 224 -16.80 -14.50 20.21
C ILE A 224 -15.66 -13.71 19.55
N SER A 225 -16.05 -12.73 18.73
CA SER A 225 -15.15 -11.77 18.10
C SER A 225 -15.42 -10.37 18.67
N VAL A 226 -14.47 -9.85 19.46
CA VAL A 226 -14.56 -8.55 20.13
C VAL A 226 -13.87 -7.50 19.26
N PRO A 227 -14.61 -6.57 18.63
CA PRO A 227 -14.01 -5.49 17.85
C PRO A 227 -13.37 -4.46 18.78
N VAL A 228 -12.10 -4.14 18.52
CA VAL A 228 -11.30 -3.18 19.28
C VAL A 228 -10.84 -2.05 18.35
N VAL A 229 -11.01 -0.83 18.83
CA VAL A 229 -10.50 0.39 18.20
C VAL A 229 -9.22 0.81 18.93
N VAL A 230 -8.12 0.92 18.18
CA VAL A 230 -6.85 1.46 18.63
C VAL A 230 -6.75 2.89 18.11
N THR A 231 -6.64 3.87 19.00
CA THR A 231 -6.50 5.29 18.62
C THR A 231 -5.12 5.79 18.98
N TYR A 232 -4.39 6.28 17.97
CA TYR A 232 -3.02 6.78 18.10
C TYR A 232 -2.98 8.28 18.44
N PRO A 233 -1.84 8.81 18.93
CA PRO A 233 -1.70 10.23 19.24
C PRO A 233 -1.94 11.18 18.07
N ASP A 234 -1.67 10.75 16.84
CA ASP A 234 -1.93 11.53 15.62
C ASP A 234 -3.42 11.51 15.18
N GLY A 235 -4.27 10.82 15.94
CA GLY A 235 -5.70 10.66 15.68
C GLY A 235 -6.03 9.60 14.63
N SER A 236 -5.03 8.95 14.05
CA SER A 236 -5.26 7.77 13.21
C SER A 236 -5.76 6.60 14.04
N VAL A 237 -6.43 5.65 13.40
CA VAL A 237 -7.08 4.52 14.07
C VAL A 237 -6.83 3.22 13.35
N ASP A 238 -6.67 2.15 14.13
CA ASP A 238 -6.76 0.78 13.64
C ASP A 238 -7.98 0.09 14.26
N ASN A 239 -8.60 -0.79 13.47
CA ASN A 239 -9.67 -1.66 13.92
C ASN A 239 -9.16 -3.10 13.85
N VAL A 240 -9.13 -3.75 14.99
CA VAL A 240 -8.61 -5.12 15.16
C VAL A 240 -9.63 -5.93 15.96
N THR A 241 -9.64 -7.24 15.80
CA THR A 241 -10.56 -8.13 16.54
C THR A 241 -9.80 -9.03 17.49
N ALA A 242 -10.23 -9.09 18.75
CA ALA A 242 -9.80 -10.11 19.71
C ALA A 242 -10.78 -11.28 19.68
N LYS A 243 -10.27 -12.51 19.54
CA LYS A 243 -11.08 -13.72 19.47
C LYS A 243 -10.95 -14.55 20.74
N PHE A 244 -12.08 -15.04 21.23
CA PHE A 244 -12.15 -15.93 22.38
C PHE A 244 -13.00 -17.15 22.04
N GLN A 245 -12.54 -18.33 22.46
CA GLN A 245 -13.24 -19.59 22.28
C GLN A 245 -13.62 -20.16 23.64
N LEU A 246 -14.84 -20.68 23.76
CA LEU A 246 -15.32 -21.39 24.94
C LEU A 246 -14.61 -22.73 25.06
N ASP A 247 -14.45 -23.18 26.30
CA ASP A 247 -13.94 -24.49 26.70
C ASP A 247 -14.83 -24.90 27.89
N THR A 248 -15.88 -25.67 27.59
CA THR A 248 -16.98 -25.90 28.53
C THR A 248 -16.55 -26.76 29.72
N ASP A 249 -15.76 -27.81 29.49
CA ASP A 249 -15.25 -28.72 30.53
C ASP A 249 -13.90 -28.28 31.17
N GLY A 250 -13.16 -27.41 30.50
CA GLY A 250 -11.87 -26.89 30.95
C GLY A 250 -10.67 -27.80 30.66
N ASP A 251 -10.76 -28.73 29.71
CA ASP A 251 -9.67 -29.64 29.35
C ASP A 251 -8.60 -28.99 28.43
N GLY A 252 -8.91 -27.82 27.89
CA GLY A 252 -8.04 -27.03 27.03
C GLY A 252 -8.26 -27.24 25.52
N ILE A 253 -9.25 -28.03 25.13
CA ILE A 253 -9.79 -28.12 23.78
C ILE A 253 -11.02 -27.20 23.72
N PRO A 254 -11.09 -26.24 22.77
CA PRO A 254 -12.24 -25.37 22.69
C PRO A 254 -13.42 -26.07 22.00
N ASP A 255 -14.64 -25.78 22.45
CA ASP A 255 -15.91 -26.39 21.98
C ASP A 255 -16.04 -26.41 20.46
N VAL A 256 -15.56 -25.36 19.77
CA VAL A 256 -15.56 -25.29 18.29
C VAL A 256 -14.83 -26.45 17.60
N THR A 257 -14.01 -27.21 18.33
CA THR A 257 -13.23 -28.35 17.86
C THR A 257 -13.32 -29.57 18.78
N ASP A 258 -13.97 -29.45 19.93
CA ASP A 258 -14.30 -30.60 20.77
C ASP A 258 -15.49 -31.36 20.15
N ASN A 259 -15.68 -32.62 20.51
CA ASN A 259 -16.85 -33.40 20.12
C ASN A 259 -17.66 -33.92 21.31
N ASP A 260 -17.24 -33.54 22.52
CA ASP A 260 -17.82 -33.91 23.83
C ASP A 260 -17.55 -32.71 24.75
N ASP A 261 -18.30 -31.63 24.53
CA ASP A 261 -18.08 -30.28 25.09
C ASP A 261 -18.06 -30.27 26.63
N ASP A 262 -18.80 -31.18 27.28
CA ASP A 262 -18.86 -31.30 28.75
C ASP A 262 -18.16 -32.53 29.34
N ASN A 263 -17.64 -33.41 28.47
CA ASN A 263 -16.78 -34.55 28.78
C ASN A 263 -17.45 -35.56 29.74
N ASP A 264 -18.75 -35.73 29.62
CA ASP A 264 -19.53 -36.71 30.37
C ASP A 264 -19.42 -38.14 29.79
N GLY A 265 -18.87 -38.24 28.57
CA GLY A 265 -18.67 -39.46 27.80
C GLY A 265 -19.73 -39.71 26.73
N VAL A 266 -20.57 -38.74 26.42
CA VAL A 266 -21.50 -38.70 25.29
C VAL A 266 -21.08 -37.56 24.35
N THR A 267 -20.94 -37.85 23.06
CA THR A 267 -20.60 -36.80 22.10
C THR A 267 -21.75 -35.83 21.86
N ASP A 268 -21.47 -34.56 21.55
CA ASP A 268 -22.49 -33.52 21.26
C ASP A 268 -23.48 -33.96 20.17
N GLU A 269 -22.99 -34.68 19.14
CA GLU A 269 -23.82 -35.20 18.07
C GLU A 269 -24.85 -36.23 18.55
N GLN A 270 -24.54 -36.97 19.60
CA GLN A 270 -25.39 -37.99 20.18
C GLN A 270 -26.35 -37.37 21.18
N GLU A 271 -25.89 -36.45 22.01
CA GLU A 271 -26.72 -35.69 22.94
C GLU A 271 -27.82 -34.90 22.22
N LYS A 272 -27.45 -34.23 21.13
CA LYS A 272 -28.43 -33.55 20.27
C LYS A 272 -29.50 -34.48 19.69
N LYS A 273 -29.20 -35.77 19.50
CA LYS A 273 -30.18 -36.78 19.05
C LYS A 273 -31.04 -37.26 20.21
N ASP A 274 -30.45 -37.38 21.40
CA ASP A 274 -31.12 -37.87 22.60
C ASP A 274 -31.94 -36.77 23.29
N GLY A 275 -31.68 -35.50 22.95
CA GLY A 275 -32.36 -34.33 23.49
C GLY A 275 -31.72 -33.77 24.76
N THR A 276 -30.56 -34.30 25.15
CA THR A 276 -29.71 -33.77 26.23
C THR A 276 -28.94 -32.53 25.77
N ASP A 277 -28.33 -31.81 26.71
CA ASP A 277 -27.62 -30.56 26.47
C ASP A 277 -26.10 -30.79 26.41
N PRO A 278 -25.45 -30.64 25.22
CA PRO A 278 -24.02 -30.92 25.06
C PRO A 278 -23.05 -30.14 25.94
N LYS A 279 -23.54 -29.08 26.58
CA LYS A 279 -22.72 -28.19 27.43
C LYS A 279 -23.03 -28.35 28.90
N ASN A 280 -23.78 -29.39 29.25
CA ASN A 280 -24.23 -29.63 30.60
C ASN A 280 -24.21 -31.14 30.88
N PRO A 281 -23.24 -31.61 31.67
CA PRO A 281 -22.99 -33.04 31.81
C PRO A 281 -24.13 -33.76 32.55
N ASP A 282 -25.04 -33.05 33.20
CA ASP A 282 -26.17 -33.57 33.97
C ASP A 282 -27.43 -32.81 33.53
N SER A 283 -28.09 -33.30 32.49
CA SER A 283 -29.13 -32.60 31.73
C SER A 283 -30.40 -32.34 32.54
N ASP A 284 -30.77 -33.24 33.44
CA ASP A 284 -31.96 -33.10 34.29
C ASP A 284 -31.66 -32.60 35.71
N GLY A 285 -30.38 -32.54 36.08
CA GLY A 285 -29.88 -31.92 37.30
C GLY A 285 -30.07 -32.77 38.55
N ASP A 286 -30.16 -34.09 38.40
CA ASP A 286 -30.42 -35.02 39.49
C ASP A 286 -29.15 -35.42 40.27
N GLY A 287 -27.97 -35.11 39.72
CA GLY A 287 -26.66 -35.40 40.27
C GLY A 287 -25.92 -36.56 39.59
N VAL A 288 -26.47 -37.16 38.54
CA VAL A 288 -25.84 -38.15 37.68
C VAL A 288 -25.59 -37.54 36.31
N ASN A 289 -24.44 -37.83 35.70
CA ASN A 289 -24.16 -37.35 34.35
C ASN A 289 -24.78 -38.24 33.26
N ASP A 290 -25.15 -37.66 32.12
CA ASP A 290 -25.94 -38.33 31.09
C ASP A 290 -25.21 -39.58 30.54
N GLY A 291 -23.89 -39.49 30.42
CA GLY A 291 -23.02 -40.58 30.03
C GLY A 291 -22.97 -41.74 31.03
N GLN A 292 -23.18 -41.50 32.33
CA GLN A 292 -23.34 -42.56 33.32
C GLN A 292 -24.75 -43.12 33.32
N GLU A 293 -25.76 -42.28 33.17
CA GLU A 293 -27.16 -42.71 33.06
C GLU A 293 -27.39 -43.64 31.87
N LYS A 294 -26.82 -43.33 30.70
CA LYS A 294 -26.84 -44.24 29.54
C LYS A 294 -26.22 -45.60 29.82
N LYS A 295 -25.19 -45.66 30.68
CA LYS A 295 -24.58 -46.94 31.09
C LYS A 295 -25.47 -47.70 32.06
N ASP A 296 -26.13 -46.99 32.97
CA ASP A 296 -27.01 -47.55 34.00
C ASP A 296 -28.43 -47.83 33.47
N LYS A 297 -28.77 -47.31 32.28
CA LYS A 297 -30.06 -47.40 31.58
C LYS A 297 -31.19 -46.61 32.25
N THR A 298 -30.82 -45.57 32.99
CA THR A 298 -31.76 -44.52 33.42
C THR A 298 -32.00 -43.53 32.27
N ASP A 299 -32.97 -42.64 32.42
CA ASP A 299 -33.35 -41.66 31.40
C ASP A 299 -32.74 -40.28 31.72
N PRO A 300 -31.72 -39.80 30.95
CA PRO A 300 -31.01 -38.55 31.25
C PRO A 300 -31.81 -37.25 31.19
N LEU A 301 -33.10 -37.35 30.91
CA LEU A 301 -34.03 -36.23 30.86
C LEU A 301 -35.12 -36.34 31.94
N ASN A 302 -35.00 -37.33 32.82
CA ASN A 302 -35.98 -37.60 33.86
C ASN A 302 -35.26 -37.91 35.19
N PRO A 303 -35.29 -36.97 36.15
CA PRO A 303 -34.48 -37.10 37.36
C PRO A 303 -34.89 -38.27 38.26
N ASP A 304 -36.09 -38.85 38.07
CA ASP A 304 -36.61 -40.00 38.81
C ASP A 304 -37.14 -41.01 37.77
N THR A 305 -36.27 -41.90 37.30
CA THR A 305 -36.53 -42.76 36.14
C THR A 305 -37.72 -43.70 36.37
N ASP A 306 -37.84 -44.25 37.58
CA ASP A 306 -38.89 -45.23 37.90
C ASP A 306 -40.13 -44.65 38.58
N GLY A 307 -40.06 -43.39 39.03
CA GLY A 307 -41.16 -42.62 39.58
C GLY A 307 -41.51 -42.98 41.03
N ASP A 308 -40.57 -43.54 41.81
CA ASP A 308 -40.79 -43.94 43.20
C ASP A 308 -40.71 -42.77 44.21
N GLY A 309 -40.18 -41.63 43.77
CA GLY A 309 -40.02 -40.40 44.54
C GLY A 309 -38.63 -40.15 45.11
N LEU A 310 -37.64 -41.01 44.84
CA LEU A 310 -36.21 -40.74 44.96
C LEU A 310 -35.66 -40.44 43.56
N ASN A 311 -34.76 -39.47 43.45
CA ASN A 311 -34.12 -39.20 42.16
C ASN A 311 -32.96 -40.20 41.91
N ASP A 312 -32.56 -40.44 40.65
CA ASP A 312 -31.62 -41.52 40.32
C ASP A 312 -30.25 -41.32 41.01
N GLY A 313 -29.84 -40.07 41.20
CA GLY A 313 -28.67 -39.66 42.01
C GLY A 313 -28.76 -40.02 43.50
N GLU A 314 -29.92 -39.78 44.13
CA GLU A 314 -30.22 -40.15 45.52
C GLU A 314 -30.20 -41.67 45.68
N GLU A 315 -30.74 -42.39 44.71
CA GLU A 315 -30.79 -43.84 44.70
C GLU A 315 -29.40 -44.49 44.60
N LYS A 316 -28.49 -43.94 43.79
CA LYS A 316 -27.07 -44.36 43.80
C LYS A 316 -26.43 -44.19 45.17
N THR A 317 -26.79 -43.12 45.88
CA THR A 317 -26.30 -42.86 47.24
C THR A 317 -26.89 -43.85 48.25
N HIS A 318 -28.19 -44.15 48.14
CA HIS A 318 -28.90 -45.09 49.01
C HIS A 318 -28.68 -46.57 48.64
N LYS A 319 -28.11 -46.84 47.46
CA LYS A 319 -27.94 -48.17 46.87
C LYS A 319 -29.27 -48.89 46.63
N THR A 320 -30.29 -48.13 46.21
CA THR A 320 -31.54 -48.65 45.65
C THR A 320 -31.38 -48.83 44.14
N ASP A 321 -32.41 -49.36 43.48
CA ASP A 321 -32.38 -49.70 42.05
C ASP A 321 -33.23 -48.69 41.28
N PRO A 322 -32.62 -47.79 40.49
CA PRO A 322 -33.32 -46.67 39.84
C PRO A 322 -34.20 -47.06 38.65
N LEU A 323 -34.44 -48.37 38.51
CA LEU A 323 -35.31 -48.95 37.50
C LEU A 323 -36.43 -49.78 38.17
N ASN A 324 -36.54 -49.75 39.50
CA ASN A 324 -37.47 -50.56 40.26
C ASN A 324 -38.01 -49.87 41.54
N PRO A 325 -39.30 -49.47 41.53
CA PRO A 325 -39.97 -48.81 42.66
C PRO A 325 -40.17 -49.66 43.93
#